data_AF-A0A2E6NMR7-F1
#
_entry.id   AF-A0A2E6NMR7-F1
#
_cell.length_a   1.000
_cell.length_b   1.000
_cell.length_c   1.000
_cell.angle_alpha   90.00
_cell.angle_beta   90.00
_cell.angle_gamma   90.00
#
_symmetry.space_group_name_H-M   'P 1'
#
loop_
_entity.id
_entity.type
_entity.pdbx_description
1 polymer ?
#
loop_
_entity_poly.entity_id
_entity_poly.type
_entity_poly.pdbx_seq_one_letter_code
_entity_poly.pdbx_strand_id
1 'polypeptide(L)'
;MTASCIFFCCLLAGLDVPWELSGGRRGTDPGISALERELADSRKMALEKTRRSLGLVPGKLPIRWVLRLGRPADGTGAAKADAGWTEVGEDEVVVTIPAWRYLGFPTKVRRVVIHETVHAVMASKLGTPAAYRALPGWFREGTALLVSGEGPGRVKGRISSTLLEGGRSGGFLSGLVGAAPGSLGGRRVTGAEGYLAVRWIEERLGKSGLRELLAKLVSGGAFEETLGELIGLTPGRVAKAALRYCSERIRGLISERSERLFAEAVALCSTGRHGPARKALSSLRALDGSVAVRDTAVFLQARTLVEDGLYEEAGGLLESLLRDGYEVPWEPEIFEQLGRCRAGVGKRREARSFWKMVADRFPHDGAVQARIAVLLEGGEPREP
;
A
#
# COMPACT_ATOMS: atom_id res chain seq x y z
N MET A 1 23.34 -33.48 -22.64
CA MET A 1 23.57 -32.02 -22.45
C MET A 1 22.76 -31.23 -23.48
N THR A 2 21.45 -31.06 -23.30
CA THR A 2 20.61 -30.22 -24.21
C THR A 2 19.32 -29.73 -23.54
N ALA A 3 19.23 -29.72 -22.19
CA ALA A 3 18.06 -29.20 -21.47
C ALA A 3 18.23 -27.73 -21.00
N SER A 4 19.45 -27.19 -21.00
CA SER A 4 19.71 -25.81 -20.52
C SER A 4 19.36 -24.71 -21.51
N CYS A 5 19.31 -24.97 -22.82
CA CYS A 5 19.05 -23.91 -23.81
C CYS A 5 17.56 -23.56 -23.95
N ILE A 6 16.64 -24.54 -23.78
CA ILE A 6 15.19 -24.30 -23.90
C ILE A 6 14.67 -23.47 -22.72
N PHE A 7 15.25 -23.64 -21.52
CA PHE A 7 14.87 -22.84 -20.35
C PHE A 7 15.28 -21.36 -20.45
N PHE A 8 16.30 -21.04 -21.26
CA PHE A 8 16.78 -19.66 -21.43
C PHE A 8 15.94 -18.88 -22.45
N CYS A 9 15.45 -19.54 -23.52
CA CYS A 9 14.64 -18.88 -24.56
C CYS A 9 13.23 -18.48 -24.08
N CYS A 10 12.57 -19.28 -23.22
CA CYS A 10 11.29 -18.86 -22.63
C CYS A 10 11.43 -17.74 -21.59
N LEU A 11 12.64 -17.51 -21.05
CA LEU A 11 12.89 -16.46 -20.06
C LEU A 11 12.95 -15.06 -20.68
N LEU A 12 13.32 -14.96 -21.96
CA LEU A 12 13.51 -13.69 -22.67
C LEU A 12 12.22 -13.17 -23.32
N ALA A 13 11.25 -14.05 -23.64
CA ALA A 13 10.01 -13.67 -24.32
C ALA A 13 9.13 -12.67 -23.55
N GLY A 14 9.34 -12.50 -22.23
CA GLY A 14 8.61 -11.54 -21.40
C GLY A 14 9.37 -10.25 -21.05
N LEU A 15 10.65 -10.13 -21.39
CA LEU A 15 11.49 -8.99 -20.97
C LEU A 15 11.42 -7.80 -21.94
N ASP A 16 11.19 -8.06 -23.23
CA ASP A 16 11.28 -7.05 -24.29
C ASP A 16 9.92 -6.50 -24.76
N VAL A 17 8.81 -6.94 -24.16
CA VAL A 17 7.48 -6.39 -24.50
C VAL A 17 7.43 -4.93 -24.07
N PRO A 18 7.19 -3.95 -24.94
CA PRO A 18 7.12 -2.55 -24.53
C PRO A 18 5.90 -2.28 -23.64
N TRP A 19 5.92 -1.19 -22.88
CA TRP A 19 4.73 -0.71 -22.20
C TRP A 19 3.77 -0.11 -23.23
N GLU A 20 2.54 -0.61 -23.25
CA GLU A 20 1.48 -0.06 -24.09
C GLU A 20 0.92 1.21 -23.45
N LEU A 21 0.95 2.32 -24.18
CA LEU A 21 0.35 3.56 -23.71
C LEU A 21 -1.16 3.51 -23.93
N SER A 22 -1.93 3.76 -22.87
CA SER A 22 -3.40 3.88 -22.95
C SER A 22 -3.90 5.22 -22.42
N GLY A 23 -4.98 5.73 -23.00
CA GLY A 23 -5.50 7.08 -22.71
C GLY A 23 -4.80 8.16 -23.55
N GLY A 24 -5.57 9.15 -24.01
CA GLY A 24 -5.08 10.18 -24.94
C GLY A 24 -3.85 10.92 -24.41
N ARG A 25 -2.80 11.06 -25.23
CA ARG A 25 -1.61 11.86 -24.92
C ARG A 25 -2.00 13.34 -24.83
N ARG A 26 -1.99 13.93 -23.63
CA ARG A 26 -1.92 15.40 -23.50
C ARG A 26 -0.46 15.82 -23.51
N GLY A 27 0.10 16.00 -24.72
CA GLY A 27 1.43 16.55 -24.92
C GLY A 27 2.60 15.63 -24.53
N THR A 28 3.81 16.05 -24.91
CA THR A 28 5.08 15.41 -24.54
C THR A 28 5.49 15.88 -23.15
N ASP A 29 4.88 15.32 -22.10
CA ASP A 29 5.35 15.55 -20.73
C ASP A 29 6.72 14.88 -20.54
N PRO A 30 7.80 15.63 -20.25
CA PRO A 30 9.14 15.06 -20.04
C PRO A 30 9.18 14.04 -18.88
N GLY A 31 8.23 14.11 -17.94
CA GLY A 31 8.04 13.13 -16.88
C GLY A 31 7.65 11.74 -17.39
N ILE A 32 7.00 11.64 -18.56
CA ILE A 32 6.61 10.35 -19.16
C ILE A 32 7.86 9.55 -19.54
N SER A 33 8.84 10.16 -20.22
CA SER A 33 10.05 9.44 -20.63
C SER A 33 10.91 9.00 -19.44
N ALA A 34 10.93 9.80 -18.36
CA ALA A 34 11.58 9.38 -17.11
C ALA A 34 10.86 8.20 -16.46
N LEU A 35 9.52 8.24 -16.43
CA LEU A 35 8.70 7.17 -15.91
C LEU A 35 8.80 5.87 -16.73
N GLU A 36 8.80 5.95 -18.07
CA GLU A 36 8.96 4.78 -18.96
C GLU A 36 10.28 4.05 -18.69
N ARG A 37 11.38 4.79 -18.50
CA ARG A 37 12.68 4.19 -18.13
C ARG A 37 12.61 3.48 -16.79
N GLU A 38 12.08 4.15 -15.77
CA GLU A 38 11.94 3.56 -14.43
C GLU A 38 11.02 2.32 -14.44
N LEU A 39 9.96 2.33 -15.24
CA LEU A 39 9.04 1.21 -15.41
C LEU A 39 9.71 0.00 -16.07
N ALA A 40 10.54 0.22 -17.09
CA ALA A 40 11.30 -0.85 -17.75
C ALA A 40 12.29 -1.50 -16.77
N ASP A 41 13.06 -0.70 -16.04
CA ASP A 41 14.01 -1.19 -15.03
C ASP A 41 13.31 -1.91 -13.88
N SER A 42 12.18 -1.35 -13.42
CA SER A 42 11.36 -1.92 -12.36
C SER A 42 10.76 -3.26 -12.76
N ARG A 43 10.30 -3.42 -14.01
CA ARG A 43 9.77 -4.70 -14.50
C ARG A 43 10.83 -5.79 -14.52
N LYS A 44 12.02 -5.50 -15.06
CA LYS A 44 13.13 -6.47 -15.08
C LYS A 44 13.50 -6.90 -13.67
N MET A 45 13.60 -5.94 -12.76
CA MET A 45 13.85 -6.22 -11.34
C MET A 45 12.73 -7.06 -10.72
N ALA A 46 11.48 -6.72 -11.00
CA ALA A 46 10.32 -7.40 -10.45
C ALA A 46 10.26 -8.87 -10.87
N LEU A 47 10.44 -9.16 -12.15
CA LEU A 47 10.46 -10.54 -12.66
C LEU A 47 11.57 -11.35 -12.00
N GLU A 48 12.77 -10.78 -11.88
CA GLU A 48 13.89 -11.46 -11.22
C GLU A 48 13.64 -11.66 -9.71
N LYS A 49 13.05 -10.67 -9.04
CA LYS A 49 12.72 -10.76 -7.61
C LYS A 49 11.63 -11.79 -7.36
N THR A 50 10.61 -11.85 -8.21
CA THR A 50 9.55 -12.87 -8.16
C THR A 50 10.12 -14.26 -8.38
N ARG A 51 10.99 -14.45 -9.38
CA ARG A 51 11.69 -15.71 -9.63
C ARG A 51 12.52 -16.15 -8.42
N ARG A 52 13.35 -15.25 -7.88
CA ARG A 52 14.19 -15.55 -6.72
C ARG A 52 13.39 -15.77 -5.45
N SER A 53 12.28 -15.08 -5.24
CA SER A 53 11.53 -15.20 -3.99
C SER A 53 10.60 -16.40 -4.03
N LEU A 54 9.84 -16.54 -5.13
CA LEU A 54 8.71 -17.47 -5.25
C LEU A 54 9.01 -18.69 -6.14
N GLY A 55 10.13 -18.69 -6.88
CA GLY A 55 10.41 -19.75 -7.85
C GLY A 55 9.49 -19.71 -9.08
N LEU A 56 8.73 -18.62 -9.25
CA LEU A 56 7.79 -18.45 -10.36
C LEU A 56 8.38 -17.56 -11.46
N VAL A 57 8.09 -17.92 -12.70
CA VAL A 57 8.34 -17.12 -13.92
C VAL A 57 7.00 -16.97 -14.65
N PRO A 58 6.84 -16.12 -15.67
CA PRO A 58 5.65 -16.15 -16.52
C PRO A 58 5.38 -17.54 -17.13
N GLY A 59 4.11 -17.85 -17.40
CA GLY A 59 3.62 -19.19 -17.70
C GLY A 59 2.62 -19.25 -18.86
N LYS A 60 1.44 -19.82 -18.58
CA LYS A 60 0.43 -20.22 -19.57
C LYS A 60 -0.20 -19.02 -20.29
N LEU A 61 -0.49 -17.94 -19.56
CA LEU A 61 -1.04 -16.71 -20.16
C LEU A 61 0.06 -15.67 -20.41
N PRO A 62 0.07 -14.99 -21.57
CA PRO A 62 0.92 -13.83 -21.77
C PRO A 62 0.57 -12.72 -20.77
N ILE A 63 1.58 -11.90 -20.43
CA ILE A 63 1.41 -10.73 -19.57
C ILE A 63 1.57 -9.47 -20.42
N ARG A 64 0.51 -8.68 -20.52
CA ARG A 64 0.49 -7.38 -21.19
C ARG A 64 0.67 -6.26 -20.18
N TRP A 65 1.50 -5.27 -20.51
CA TRP A 65 1.87 -4.17 -19.62
C TRP A 65 1.35 -2.86 -20.16
N VAL A 66 0.51 -2.18 -19.40
CA VAL A 66 -0.18 -0.96 -19.83
C VAL A 66 0.21 0.20 -18.92
N LEU A 67 0.70 1.28 -19.53
CA LEU A 67 0.87 2.56 -18.87
C LEU A 67 -0.30 3.47 -19.22
N ARG A 68 -1.16 3.74 -18.23
CA ARG A 68 -2.37 4.54 -18.41
C ARG A 68 -2.07 6.01 -18.17
N LEU A 69 -2.05 6.80 -19.25
CA LEU A 69 -1.77 8.24 -19.24
C LEU A 69 -2.97 9.06 -18.75
N GLY A 70 -4.18 8.66 -19.17
CA GLY A 70 -5.41 9.36 -18.83
C GLY A 70 -5.98 8.95 -17.48
N ARG A 71 -6.52 9.92 -16.73
CA ARG A 71 -7.33 9.64 -15.54
C ARG A 71 -8.60 8.85 -15.95
N PRO A 72 -9.09 7.91 -15.12
CA PRO A 72 -10.44 7.39 -15.31
C PRO A 72 -11.44 8.55 -15.29
N ALA A 73 -12.46 8.51 -16.15
CA ALA A 73 -13.63 9.35 -15.96
C ALA A 73 -14.32 8.94 -14.64
N ASP A 74 -14.91 9.90 -13.93
CA ASP A 74 -15.49 9.69 -12.60
C ASP A 74 -16.44 8.48 -12.58
N GLY A 75 -16.17 7.54 -11.67
CA GLY A 75 -16.92 6.28 -11.55
C GLY A 75 -16.33 5.34 -10.50
N THR A 76 -17.11 4.36 -10.06
CA THR A 76 -16.80 3.38 -8.99
C THR A 76 -15.55 2.53 -9.23
N GLY A 77 -14.98 2.55 -10.44
CA GLY A 77 -13.68 1.95 -10.77
C GLY A 77 -12.45 2.76 -10.30
N ALA A 78 -12.63 4.00 -9.87
CA ALA A 78 -11.55 4.92 -9.51
C ALA A 78 -10.68 4.44 -8.34
N ALA A 79 -11.25 3.78 -7.33
CA ALA A 79 -10.49 3.32 -6.16
C ALA A 79 -9.50 2.17 -6.47
N LYS A 80 -9.75 1.37 -7.53
CA LYS A 80 -8.79 0.36 -8.02
C LYS A 80 -7.69 0.97 -8.90
N ALA A 81 -7.94 2.14 -9.48
CA ALA A 81 -7.05 2.79 -10.42
C ALA A 81 -5.89 3.53 -9.76
N ASP A 82 -5.84 3.57 -8.42
CA ASP A 82 -4.97 4.46 -7.70
C ASP A 82 -3.54 3.94 -7.56
N ALA A 83 -3.27 2.64 -7.42
CA ALA A 83 -1.92 2.15 -7.09
C ALA A 83 -1.31 1.22 -8.14
N GLY A 84 -1.94 1.06 -9.31
CA GLY A 84 -1.69 -0.05 -10.22
C GLY A 84 -2.60 -1.24 -9.91
N TRP A 85 -2.86 -2.08 -10.92
CA TRP A 85 -3.68 -3.27 -10.75
C TRP A 85 -3.38 -4.34 -11.82
N THR A 86 -3.76 -5.58 -11.51
CA THR A 86 -3.66 -6.74 -12.39
C THR A 86 -5.05 -7.30 -12.69
N GLU A 87 -5.39 -7.40 -13.96
CA GLU A 87 -6.59 -8.07 -14.47
C GLU A 87 -6.22 -9.43 -15.06
N VAL A 88 -7.02 -10.45 -14.78
CA VAL A 88 -6.82 -11.81 -15.28
C VAL A 88 -7.98 -12.13 -16.21
N GLY A 89 -7.70 -12.12 -17.51
CA GLY A 89 -8.62 -12.56 -18.56
C GLY A 89 -8.45 -14.04 -18.87
N GLU A 90 -9.26 -14.54 -19.81
CA GLU A 90 -9.17 -15.92 -20.28
C GLU A 90 -7.90 -16.16 -21.13
N ASP A 91 -7.49 -15.16 -21.91
CA ASP A 91 -6.37 -15.30 -22.86
C ASP A 91 -5.10 -14.53 -22.45
N GLU A 92 -5.21 -13.56 -21.54
CA GLU A 92 -4.07 -12.74 -21.11
C GLU A 92 -4.21 -12.24 -19.66
N VAL A 93 -3.09 -11.80 -19.12
CA VAL A 93 -3.01 -11.06 -17.86
C VAL A 93 -2.58 -9.63 -18.16
N VAL A 94 -3.34 -8.64 -17.70
CA VAL A 94 -3.07 -7.22 -17.97
C VAL A 94 -2.62 -6.54 -16.69
N VAL A 95 -1.40 -6.02 -16.68
CA VAL A 95 -0.90 -5.15 -15.60
C VAL A 95 -1.04 -3.71 -16.05
N THR A 96 -1.77 -2.90 -15.29
CA THR A 96 -1.94 -1.48 -15.60
C THR A 96 -1.32 -0.61 -14.51
N ILE A 97 -0.50 0.36 -14.92
CA ILE A 97 0.08 1.38 -14.05
C ILE A 97 -0.49 2.76 -14.41
N PRO A 98 -1.07 3.51 -13.46
CA PRO A 98 -1.56 4.87 -13.69
C PRO A 98 -0.38 5.87 -13.76
N ALA A 99 -0.02 6.32 -14.94
CA ALA A 99 1.14 7.19 -15.15
C ALA A 99 1.06 8.48 -14.31
N TRP A 100 -0.12 9.12 -14.32
CA TRP A 100 -0.40 10.40 -13.68
C TRP A 100 -0.08 10.42 -12.17
N ARG A 101 -0.04 9.27 -11.49
CA ARG A 101 0.34 9.18 -10.07
C ARG A 101 1.85 9.28 -9.84
N TYR A 102 2.64 8.84 -10.81
CA TYR A 102 4.08 8.65 -10.65
C TYR A 102 4.91 9.66 -11.46
N LEU A 103 4.30 10.50 -12.29
CA LEU A 103 5.03 11.53 -13.07
C LEU A 103 5.92 12.42 -12.19
N GLY A 104 5.42 12.86 -11.03
CA GLY A 104 6.18 13.70 -10.10
C GLY A 104 7.24 12.95 -9.29
N PHE A 105 7.10 11.61 -9.16
CA PHE A 105 8.02 10.76 -8.39
C PHE A 105 8.19 9.39 -9.05
N PRO A 106 8.86 9.29 -10.21
CA PRO A 106 8.93 8.04 -10.97
C PRO A 106 9.42 6.86 -10.15
N THR A 107 10.41 7.08 -9.28
CA THR A 107 11.01 6.04 -8.42
C THR A 107 10.01 5.35 -7.47
N LYS A 108 8.88 5.99 -7.14
CA LYS A 108 7.82 5.37 -6.31
C LYS A 108 7.11 4.22 -7.04
N VAL A 109 7.11 4.22 -8.37
CA VAL A 109 6.45 3.19 -9.19
C VAL A 109 7.08 1.81 -9.02
N ARG A 110 8.34 1.75 -8.57
CA ARG A 110 9.10 0.50 -8.46
C ARG A 110 8.44 -0.54 -7.58
N ARG A 111 8.00 -0.16 -6.38
CA ARG A 111 7.38 -1.11 -5.43
C ARG A 111 6.07 -1.64 -5.99
N VAL A 112 5.29 -0.76 -6.58
CA VAL A 112 4.03 -1.04 -7.26
C VAL A 112 4.22 -2.03 -8.41
N VAL A 113 5.19 -1.79 -9.30
CA VAL A 113 5.49 -2.71 -10.40
C VAL A 113 5.89 -4.08 -9.86
N ILE A 114 6.68 -4.15 -8.78
CA ILE A 114 7.01 -5.43 -8.16
C ILE A 114 5.77 -6.14 -7.62
N HIS A 115 4.89 -5.42 -6.92
CA HIS A 115 3.64 -5.95 -6.38
C HIS A 115 2.75 -6.53 -7.49
N GLU A 116 2.46 -5.74 -8.52
CA GLU A 116 1.62 -6.18 -9.64
C GLU A 116 2.28 -7.29 -10.46
N THR A 117 3.61 -7.32 -10.59
CA THR A 117 4.32 -8.42 -11.25
C THR A 117 4.12 -9.75 -10.53
N VAL A 118 4.04 -9.76 -9.21
CA VAL A 118 3.79 -10.99 -8.44
C VAL A 118 2.40 -11.55 -8.78
N HIS A 119 1.38 -10.69 -8.77
CA HIS A 119 0.03 -11.06 -9.19
C HIS A 119 0.02 -11.58 -10.62
N ALA A 120 0.67 -10.86 -11.53
CA ALA A 120 0.67 -11.20 -12.94
C ALA A 120 1.37 -12.53 -13.25
N VAL A 121 2.53 -12.77 -12.63
CA VAL A 121 3.28 -14.02 -12.77
C VAL A 121 2.50 -15.20 -12.17
N MET A 122 1.86 -15.00 -11.02
CA MET A 122 1.03 -16.02 -10.38
C MET A 122 -0.19 -16.38 -11.24
N ALA A 123 -0.92 -15.38 -11.73
CA ALA A 123 -2.07 -15.56 -12.63
C ALA A 123 -1.65 -16.24 -13.93
N SER A 124 -0.56 -15.76 -14.54
CA SER A 124 0.01 -16.32 -15.77
C SER A 124 0.37 -17.79 -15.61
N LYS A 125 0.95 -18.20 -14.48
CA LYS A 125 1.27 -19.61 -14.20
C LYS A 125 0.05 -20.50 -13.99
N LEU A 126 -0.96 -20.00 -13.28
CA LEU A 126 -2.19 -20.75 -13.03
C LEU A 126 -2.99 -20.97 -14.32
N GLY A 127 -3.06 -19.94 -15.17
CA GLY A 127 -3.52 -20.03 -16.55
C GLY A 127 -4.99 -19.74 -16.78
N THR A 128 -5.79 -19.56 -15.72
CA THR A 128 -7.19 -19.16 -15.85
C THR A 128 -7.60 -18.21 -14.72
N PRO A 129 -8.60 -17.34 -14.93
CA PRO A 129 -9.13 -16.49 -13.88
C PRO A 129 -9.72 -17.29 -12.70
N ALA A 130 -10.32 -18.45 -12.98
CA ALA A 130 -10.88 -19.33 -11.95
C ALA A 130 -9.79 -19.92 -11.04
N ALA A 131 -8.70 -20.45 -11.62
CA ALA A 131 -7.58 -21.00 -10.85
C ALA A 131 -6.88 -19.91 -10.02
N TYR A 132 -6.70 -18.71 -10.60
CA TYR A 132 -6.20 -17.56 -9.85
C TYR A 132 -7.10 -17.18 -8.68
N ARG A 133 -8.42 -17.12 -8.89
CA ARG A 133 -9.43 -16.78 -7.88
C ARG A 133 -9.61 -17.85 -6.79
N ALA A 134 -9.28 -19.11 -7.08
CA ALA A 134 -9.31 -20.20 -6.10
C ALA A 134 -8.30 -20.00 -4.95
N LEU A 135 -7.22 -19.24 -5.19
CA LEU A 135 -6.33 -18.81 -4.11
C LEU A 135 -7.03 -17.79 -3.19
N PRO A 136 -6.84 -17.84 -1.86
CA PRO A 136 -7.40 -16.81 -0.99
C PRO A 136 -6.85 -15.43 -1.32
N GLY A 137 -7.72 -14.42 -1.37
CA GLY A 137 -7.32 -13.05 -1.70
C GLY A 137 -6.24 -12.49 -0.76
N TRP A 138 -6.31 -12.81 0.54
CA TRP A 138 -5.28 -12.41 1.50
C TRP A 138 -3.91 -13.05 1.23
N PHE A 139 -3.89 -14.26 0.67
CA PHE A 139 -2.64 -14.96 0.36
C PHE A 139 -2.00 -14.35 -0.88
N ARG A 140 -2.80 -14.06 -1.91
CA ARG A 140 -2.32 -13.36 -3.12
C ARG A 140 -1.74 -11.99 -2.76
N GLU A 141 -2.51 -11.15 -2.08
CA GLU A 141 -2.06 -9.81 -1.67
C GLU A 141 -0.89 -9.86 -0.68
N GLY A 142 -0.93 -10.76 0.30
CA GLY A 142 0.13 -10.93 1.28
C GLY A 142 1.46 -11.34 0.64
N THR A 143 1.42 -12.20 -0.38
CA THR A 143 2.59 -12.64 -1.14
C THR A 143 3.16 -11.49 -1.97
N ALA A 144 2.29 -10.72 -2.65
CA ALA A 144 2.71 -9.53 -3.39
C ALA A 144 3.37 -8.49 -2.47
N LEU A 145 2.77 -8.21 -1.31
CA LEU A 145 3.34 -7.30 -0.30
C LEU A 145 4.66 -7.80 0.32
N LEU A 146 4.80 -9.11 0.48
CA LEU A 146 6.04 -9.74 0.94
C LEU A 146 7.17 -9.49 -0.05
N VAL A 147 6.92 -9.78 -1.33
CA VAL A 147 7.94 -9.66 -2.38
C VAL A 147 8.20 -8.20 -2.73
N SER A 148 7.19 -7.32 -2.76
CA SER A 148 7.39 -5.89 -3.04
C SER A 148 8.14 -5.19 -1.91
N GLY A 149 8.00 -5.67 -0.67
CA GLY A 149 8.57 -5.07 0.54
C GLY A 149 7.67 -3.99 1.14
N GLU A 150 6.44 -3.83 0.66
CA GLU A 150 5.47 -2.88 1.20
C GLU A 150 4.84 -3.33 2.52
N GLY A 151 4.87 -4.64 2.81
CA GLY A 151 4.21 -5.24 3.96
C GLY A 151 4.39 -4.51 5.29
N PRO A 152 5.64 -4.21 5.73
CA PRO A 152 5.87 -3.47 6.98
C PRO A 152 5.20 -2.09 7.00
N GLY A 153 5.23 -1.35 5.89
CA GLY A 153 4.57 -0.05 5.76
C GLY A 153 3.05 -0.18 5.86
N ARG A 154 2.46 -1.20 5.22
CA ARG A 154 1.01 -1.48 5.32
C ARG A 154 0.58 -1.81 6.74
N VAL A 155 1.38 -2.59 7.48
CA VAL A 155 1.12 -2.91 8.89
C VAL A 155 1.16 -1.65 9.75
N LYS A 156 2.21 -0.83 9.64
CA LYS A 156 2.31 0.44 10.37
C LYS A 156 1.13 1.36 10.04
N GLY A 157 0.81 1.55 8.77
CA GLY A 157 -0.31 2.37 8.33
C GLY A 157 -1.65 1.90 8.91
N ARG A 158 -1.89 0.58 9.02
CA ARG A 158 -3.11 0.04 9.64
C ARG A 158 -3.14 0.24 11.16
N ILE A 159 -2.02 0.01 11.85
CA ILE A 159 -1.90 0.31 13.29
C ILE A 159 -2.27 1.79 13.53
N SER A 160 -1.65 2.70 12.78
CA SER A 160 -1.88 4.14 12.92
C SER A 160 -3.32 4.55 12.63
N SER A 161 -3.92 4.06 11.53
CA SER A 161 -5.33 4.34 11.20
C SER A 161 -6.26 3.92 12.33
N THR A 162 -6.11 2.68 12.82
CA THR A 162 -6.97 2.15 13.88
C THR A 162 -6.81 2.92 15.18
N LEU A 163 -5.60 3.38 15.53
CA LEU A 163 -5.38 4.18 16.73
C LEU A 163 -5.95 5.61 16.59
N LEU A 164 -5.83 6.23 15.41
CA LEU A 164 -6.45 7.54 15.14
C LEU A 164 -7.97 7.49 15.22
N GLU A 165 -8.58 6.35 14.85
CA GLU A 165 -10.01 6.06 15.01
C GLU A 165 -10.41 5.73 16.47
N GLY A 166 -9.46 5.78 17.43
CA GLY A 166 -9.70 5.46 18.84
C GLY A 166 -9.76 3.96 19.16
N GLY A 167 -9.42 3.10 18.20
CA GLY A 167 -9.33 1.65 18.38
C GLY A 167 -8.01 1.20 19.01
N ARG A 168 -7.83 -0.12 19.08
CA ARG A 168 -6.57 -0.76 19.49
C ARG A 168 -5.72 -1.09 18.26
N SER A 169 -4.40 -1.08 18.40
CA SER A 169 -3.39 -1.38 17.39
C SER A 169 -3.65 -2.66 16.57
N GLY A 170 -4.19 -3.71 17.20
CA GLY A 170 -4.59 -4.97 16.55
C GLY A 170 -6.05 -5.03 16.07
N GLY A 171 -6.82 -3.95 16.22
CA GLY A 171 -8.27 -3.91 15.95
C GLY A 171 -8.65 -4.08 14.47
N PHE A 172 -7.67 -4.04 13.55
CA PHE A 172 -7.87 -4.33 12.13
C PHE A 172 -7.79 -5.82 11.79
N LEU A 173 -7.32 -6.67 12.70
CA LEU A 173 -7.25 -8.11 12.48
C LEU A 173 -8.67 -8.68 12.45
N SER A 174 -9.04 -9.31 11.33
CA SER A 174 -10.34 -9.98 11.17
C SER A 174 -10.26 -11.47 11.45
N GLY A 175 -9.05 -12.04 11.48
CA GLY A 175 -8.84 -13.48 11.42
C GLY A 175 -8.94 -13.97 9.98
N LEU A 176 -8.20 -15.06 9.67
CA LEU A 176 -8.23 -15.70 8.36
C LEU A 176 -9.51 -16.53 8.11
N VAL A 177 -10.49 -16.47 9.03
CA VAL A 177 -11.74 -17.23 9.00
C VAL A 177 -12.74 -16.53 8.08
N GLY A 178 -13.30 -17.27 7.11
CA GLY A 178 -14.21 -16.71 6.11
C GLY A 178 -13.54 -16.32 4.77
N ALA A 179 -12.27 -16.65 4.58
CA ALA A 179 -11.54 -16.43 3.33
C ALA A 179 -11.87 -17.44 2.21
N ALA A 180 -12.92 -18.26 2.37
CA ALA A 180 -13.46 -19.06 1.28
C ALA A 180 -14.03 -18.11 0.19
N PRO A 181 -13.83 -18.41 -1.10
CA PRO A 181 -14.45 -17.65 -2.18
C PRO A 181 -15.97 -17.60 -1.98
N GLY A 182 -16.54 -16.40 -1.76
CA GLY A 182 -17.99 -16.20 -1.67
C GLY A 182 -18.59 -16.05 -0.26
N SER A 183 -17.80 -15.99 0.82
CA SER A 183 -18.37 -15.66 2.15
C SER A 183 -18.82 -14.18 2.19
N LEU A 184 -20.13 -13.96 2.13
CA LEU A 184 -20.76 -12.63 2.09
C LEU A 184 -20.91 -11.96 3.48
N GLY A 185 -20.37 -12.54 4.56
CA GLY A 185 -20.61 -12.08 5.94
C GLY A 185 -19.39 -11.84 6.83
N GLY A 186 -18.16 -12.13 6.35
CA GLY A 186 -16.93 -11.94 7.12
C GLY A 186 -16.27 -10.57 6.91
N ARG A 187 -15.65 -10.01 7.96
CA ARG A 187 -14.80 -8.81 7.82
C ARG A 187 -13.63 -9.17 6.89
N ARG A 188 -13.45 -8.41 5.81
CA ARG A 188 -12.44 -8.68 4.78
C ARG A 188 -11.03 -8.59 5.38
N VAL A 189 -10.24 -9.65 5.21
CA VAL A 189 -8.81 -9.68 5.62
C VAL A 189 -8.07 -8.56 4.92
N THR A 190 -7.44 -7.69 5.70
CA THR A 190 -6.67 -6.56 5.16
C THR A 190 -5.37 -7.04 4.52
N GLY A 191 -4.81 -6.28 3.58
CA GLY A 191 -3.49 -6.59 3.01
C GLY A 191 -2.38 -6.67 4.08
N ALA A 192 -2.47 -5.86 5.15
CA ALA A 192 -1.54 -5.91 6.27
C ALA A 192 -1.61 -7.26 7.04
N GLU A 193 -2.82 -7.75 7.31
CA GLU A 193 -3.02 -9.07 7.92
C GLU A 193 -2.59 -10.20 6.98
N GLY A 194 -2.92 -10.10 5.68
CA GLY A 194 -2.45 -11.05 4.66
C GLY A 194 -0.93 -11.13 4.59
N TYR A 195 -0.24 -9.99 4.63
CA TYR A 195 1.22 -9.94 4.70
C TYR A 195 1.77 -10.65 5.95
N LEU A 196 1.23 -10.36 7.14
CA LEU A 196 1.66 -11.01 8.37
C LEU A 196 1.40 -12.53 8.33
N ALA A 197 0.27 -12.96 7.77
CA ALA A 197 -0.04 -14.37 7.58
C ALA A 197 0.93 -15.07 6.62
N VAL A 198 1.26 -14.46 5.48
CA VAL A 198 2.25 -15.02 4.54
C VAL A 198 3.66 -15.02 5.16
N ARG A 199 4.02 -14.01 5.94
CA ARG A 199 5.26 -14.00 6.73
C ARG A 199 5.33 -15.16 7.72
N TRP A 200 4.24 -15.45 8.41
CA TRP A 200 4.15 -16.62 9.29
C TRP A 200 4.36 -17.93 8.53
N ILE A 201 3.76 -18.08 7.35
CA ILE A 201 3.96 -19.24 6.46
C ILE A 201 5.44 -19.34 6.06
N GLU A 202 6.05 -18.26 5.58
CA GLU A 202 7.47 -18.23 5.19
C GLU A 202 8.39 -18.56 6.36
N GLU A 203 8.12 -18.06 7.58
CA GLU A 203 8.94 -18.36 8.76
C GLU A 203 8.78 -19.81 9.24
N ARG A 204 7.61 -20.42 9.00
CA ARG A 204 7.34 -21.81 9.37
C ARG A 204 7.92 -22.81 8.38
N LEU A 205 7.84 -22.51 7.09
CA LEU A 205 8.24 -23.41 5.99
C LEU A 205 9.63 -23.09 5.42
N GLY A 206 10.18 -21.92 5.73
CA GLY A 206 11.30 -21.36 5.02
C GLY A 206 10.94 -20.90 3.60
N LYS A 207 11.90 -20.22 2.95
CA LYS A 207 11.73 -19.78 1.55
C LYS A 207 11.48 -20.96 0.61
N SER A 208 12.20 -22.07 0.79
CA SER A 208 12.01 -23.27 -0.03
C SER A 208 10.61 -23.85 0.09
N GLY A 209 10.07 -23.97 1.31
CA GLY A 209 8.73 -24.50 1.51
C GLY A 209 7.62 -23.56 1.03
N LEU A 210 7.81 -22.22 1.07
CA LEU A 210 6.89 -21.29 0.41
C LEU A 210 6.88 -21.47 -1.12
N ARG A 211 8.04 -21.72 -1.74
CA ARG A 211 8.12 -22.04 -3.18
C ARG A 211 7.46 -23.38 -3.49
N GLU A 212 7.65 -24.38 -2.64
CA GLU A 212 7.00 -25.69 -2.78
C GLU A 212 5.48 -25.57 -2.70
N LEU A 213 4.96 -24.80 -1.73
CA LEU A 213 3.54 -24.48 -1.63
C LEU A 213 3.03 -23.90 -2.95
N LEU A 214 3.67 -22.83 -3.45
CA LEU A 214 3.26 -22.20 -4.72
C LEU A 214 3.34 -23.15 -5.92
N ALA A 215 4.36 -24.01 -5.98
CA ALA A 215 4.49 -25.01 -7.04
C ALA A 215 3.32 -26.01 -7.02
N LYS A 216 2.97 -26.55 -5.84
CA LYS A 216 1.82 -27.45 -5.68
C LYS A 216 0.49 -26.77 -6.05
N LEU A 217 0.31 -25.50 -5.68
CA LEU A 217 -0.87 -24.71 -6.06
C LEU A 217 -0.97 -24.48 -7.57
N VAL A 218 0.15 -24.16 -8.23
CA VAL A 218 0.21 -23.98 -9.69
C VAL A 218 -0.09 -25.29 -10.44
N SER A 219 0.24 -26.44 -9.83
CA SER A 219 -0.11 -27.77 -10.32
C SER A 219 -1.57 -28.17 -10.05
N GLY A 220 -2.39 -27.28 -9.48
CA GLY A 220 -3.83 -27.50 -9.26
C GLY A 220 -4.19 -27.99 -7.86
N GLY A 221 -3.26 -28.01 -6.90
CA GLY A 221 -3.55 -28.35 -5.52
C GLY A 221 -4.51 -27.36 -4.85
N ALA A 222 -5.41 -27.86 -4.00
CA ALA A 222 -6.29 -27.02 -3.19
C ALA A 222 -5.49 -26.29 -2.10
N PHE A 223 -5.79 -25.01 -1.88
CA PHE A 223 -4.98 -24.17 -1.00
C PHE A 223 -4.90 -24.68 0.45
N GLU A 224 -6.04 -24.94 1.07
CA GLU A 224 -6.10 -25.31 2.48
C GLU A 224 -5.47 -26.67 2.75
N GLU A 225 -5.69 -27.64 1.87
CA GLU A 225 -5.11 -28.99 1.93
C GLU A 225 -3.59 -28.92 1.79
N THR A 226 -3.10 -28.29 0.71
CA THR A 226 -1.67 -28.15 0.43
C THR A 226 -0.93 -27.45 1.56
N LEU A 227 -1.50 -26.35 2.08
CA LEU A 227 -0.91 -25.62 3.20
C LEU A 227 -0.92 -26.44 4.49
N GLY A 228 -2.02 -27.15 4.76
CA GLY A 228 -2.17 -28.00 5.93
C GLY A 228 -1.19 -29.17 5.96
N GLU A 229 -0.99 -29.82 4.81
CA GLU A 229 0.02 -30.87 4.62
C GLU A 229 1.44 -30.37 4.91
N LEU A 230 1.83 -29.25 4.29
CA LEU A 230 3.19 -28.71 4.44
C LEU A 230 3.47 -28.20 5.86
N ILE A 231 2.47 -27.63 6.54
CA ILE A 231 2.62 -27.12 7.91
C ILE A 231 2.43 -28.21 8.98
N GLY A 232 1.77 -29.32 8.63
CA GLY A 232 1.38 -30.37 9.57
C GLY A 232 0.25 -29.95 10.52
N LEU A 233 -0.67 -29.09 10.05
CA LEU A 233 -1.81 -28.58 10.83
C LEU A 233 -3.10 -28.62 10.03
N THR A 234 -4.24 -28.82 10.70
CA THR A 234 -5.55 -28.66 10.06
C THR A 234 -5.82 -27.19 9.70
N PRO A 235 -6.67 -26.89 8.70
CA PRO A 235 -6.94 -25.50 8.29
C PRO A 235 -7.38 -24.57 9.43
N GLY A 236 -8.24 -25.05 10.34
CA GLY A 236 -8.66 -24.27 11.51
C GLY A 236 -7.50 -23.96 12.49
N ARG A 237 -6.54 -24.88 12.64
CA ARG A 237 -5.34 -24.66 13.47
C ARG A 237 -4.35 -23.71 12.78
N VAL A 238 -4.24 -23.77 11.46
CA VAL A 238 -3.45 -22.83 10.64
C VAL A 238 -3.96 -21.40 10.85
N ALA A 239 -5.27 -21.16 10.68
CA ALA A 239 -5.87 -19.84 10.85
C ALA A 239 -5.65 -19.28 12.26
N LYS A 240 -5.84 -20.09 13.30
CA LYS A 240 -5.62 -19.69 14.71
C LYS A 240 -4.15 -19.39 14.99
N ALA A 241 -3.23 -20.20 14.48
CA ALA A 241 -1.79 -19.99 14.67
C ALA A 241 -1.31 -18.71 13.98
N ALA A 242 -1.75 -18.47 12.74
CA ALA A 242 -1.44 -17.25 11.99
C ALA A 242 -1.98 -16.00 12.69
N LEU A 243 -3.24 -16.01 13.16
CA LEU A 243 -3.81 -14.86 13.87
C LEU A 243 -3.07 -14.53 15.17
N ARG A 244 -2.67 -15.56 15.93
CA ARG A 244 -1.84 -15.39 17.13
C ARG A 244 -0.50 -14.74 16.76
N TYR A 245 0.17 -15.24 15.73
CA TYR A 245 1.41 -14.65 15.22
C TYR A 245 1.21 -13.18 14.81
N CYS A 246 0.15 -12.86 14.07
CA CYS A 246 -0.16 -11.48 13.68
C CYS A 246 -0.29 -10.57 14.90
N SER A 247 -1.01 -11.03 15.93
CA SER A 247 -1.21 -10.30 17.18
C SER A 247 0.11 -10.07 17.93
N GLU A 248 0.95 -11.10 18.02
CA GLU A 248 2.27 -11.02 18.66
C GLU A 248 3.21 -10.06 17.90
N ARG A 249 3.22 -10.10 16.56
CA ARG A 249 4.00 -9.17 15.74
C ARG A 249 3.57 -7.72 15.95
N ILE A 250 2.26 -7.45 16.04
CA ILE A 250 1.76 -6.09 16.31
C ILE A 250 2.19 -5.63 17.71
N ARG A 251 2.07 -6.46 18.74
CA ARG A 251 2.55 -6.13 20.10
C ARG A 251 4.07 -5.87 20.14
N GLY A 252 4.83 -6.52 19.26
CA GLY A 252 6.26 -6.24 19.10
C GLY A 252 6.57 -4.92 18.39
N LEU A 253 5.60 -4.31 17.69
CA LEU A 253 5.75 -3.05 16.96
C LEU A 253 5.29 -1.82 17.77
N ILE A 254 4.43 -2.03 18.77
CA ILE A 254 3.94 -0.99 19.66
C ILE A 254 3.71 -1.57 21.06
N SER A 255 4.36 -0.96 22.06
CA SER A 255 4.16 -1.36 23.46
C SER A 255 2.78 -0.93 23.97
N GLU A 256 2.25 -1.63 24.96
CA GLU A 256 0.97 -1.24 25.59
C GLU A 256 1.03 0.17 26.19
N ARG A 257 2.19 0.59 26.69
CA ARG A 257 2.39 1.95 27.21
C ARG A 257 2.27 2.98 26.09
N SER A 258 2.90 2.72 24.95
CA SER A 258 2.86 3.57 23.76
C SER A 258 1.43 3.68 23.21
N GLU A 259 0.71 2.56 23.14
CA GLU A 259 -0.68 2.52 22.73
C GLU A 259 -1.59 3.34 23.66
N ARG A 260 -1.43 3.22 24.98
CA ARG A 260 -2.20 4.02 25.95
C ARG A 260 -1.94 5.52 25.82
N LEU A 261 -0.67 5.93 25.71
CA LEU A 261 -0.31 7.35 25.53
C LEU A 261 -0.87 7.92 24.22
N PHE A 262 -0.87 7.13 23.15
CA PHE A 262 -1.46 7.54 21.88
C PHE A 262 -2.97 7.71 22.02
N ALA A 263 -3.67 6.74 22.63
CA ALA A 263 -5.11 6.82 22.86
C ALA A 263 -5.48 8.02 23.75
N GLU A 264 -4.70 8.30 24.79
CA GLU A 264 -4.85 9.49 25.63
C GLU A 264 -4.70 10.78 24.81
N ALA A 265 -3.67 10.87 23.97
CA ALA A 265 -3.47 12.02 23.10
C ALA A 265 -4.64 12.25 22.14
N VAL A 266 -5.15 11.19 21.50
CA VAL A 266 -6.33 11.27 20.61
C VAL A 266 -7.56 11.77 21.38
N ALA A 267 -7.82 11.22 22.57
CA ALA A 267 -8.94 11.66 23.41
C ALA A 267 -8.81 13.13 23.83
N LEU A 268 -7.61 13.58 24.21
CA LEU A 268 -7.34 14.99 24.54
C LEU A 268 -7.54 15.90 23.33
N CYS A 269 -7.07 15.52 22.14
CA CYS A 269 -7.34 16.26 20.90
C CYS A 269 -8.83 16.39 20.61
N SER A 270 -9.61 15.31 20.80
CA SER A 270 -11.06 15.33 20.53
C SER A 270 -11.84 16.27 21.45
N THR A 271 -11.25 16.67 22.58
CA THR A 271 -11.85 17.61 23.56
C THR A 271 -11.22 19.01 23.50
N GLY A 272 -10.41 19.29 22.47
CA GLY A 272 -9.72 20.59 22.31
C GLY A 272 -8.57 20.83 23.29
N ARG A 273 -8.13 19.80 24.04
CA ARG A 273 -7.07 19.92 25.06
C ARG A 273 -5.68 19.72 24.43
N HIS A 274 -5.30 20.61 23.53
CA HIS A 274 -4.10 20.49 22.70
C HIS A 274 -2.78 20.49 23.50
N GLY A 275 -2.65 21.33 24.53
CA GLY A 275 -1.45 21.37 25.39
C GLY A 275 -1.15 20.02 26.08
N PRO A 276 -2.10 19.45 26.84
CA PRO A 276 -1.98 18.09 27.38
C PRO A 276 -1.73 17.02 26.31
N ALA A 277 -2.40 17.08 25.15
CA ALA A 277 -2.18 16.14 24.06
C ALA A 277 -0.73 16.16 23.56
N ARG A 278 -0.15 17.35 23.36
CA ARG A 278 1.28 17.50 22.99
C ARG A 278 2.23 16.92 24.02
N LYS A 279 1.91 17.03 25.32
CA LYS A 279 2.72 16.41 26.38
C LYS A 279 2.70 14.89 26.30
N ALA A 280 1.53 14.29 26.05
CA ALA A 280 1.41 12.84 25.84
C ALA A 280 2.18 12.37 24.59
N LEU A 281 2.06 13.11 23.48
CA LEU A 281 2.77 12.81 22.22
C LEU A 281 4.29 12.97 22.35
N SER A 282 4.75 13.98 23.07
CA SER A 282 6.18 14.16 23.35
C SER A 282 6.72 13.02 24.22
N SER A 283 5.95 12.60 25.23
CA SER A 283 6.30 11.45 26.07
C SER A 283 6.36 10.16 25.25
N LEU A 284 5.41 9.96 24.35
CA LEU A 284 5.40 8.82 23.42
C LEU A 284 6.64 8.81 22.52
N ARG A 285 7.06 9.96 21.99
CA ARG A 285 8.26 10.08 21.15
C ARG A 285 9.56 9.80 21.89
N ALA A 286 9.58 10.02 23.21
CA ALA A 286 10.72 9.72 24.07
C ALA A 286 10.81 8.22 24.44
N LEU A 287 9.76 7.42 24.22
CA LEU A 287 9.80 5.99 24.45
C LEU A 287 10.48 5.26 23.29
N ASP A 288 11.56 4.55 23.61
CA ASP A 288 12.22 3.63 22.68
C ASP A 288 11.26 2.51 22.23
N GLY A 289 11.38 2.05 20.98
CA GLY A 289 10.56 0.96 20.43
C GLY A 289 9.21 1.34 19.80
N SER A 290 8.79 2.62 19.78
CA SER A 290 7.49 3.04 19.20
C SER A 290 7.55 3.35 17.69
N VAL A 291 8.33 2.59 16.93
CA VAL A 291 8.64 2.90 15.52
C VAL A 291 7.38 2.85 14.63
N ALA A 292 6.35 2.10 15.02
CA ALA A 292 5.13 2.00 14.22
C ALA A 292 4.25 3.25 14.25
N VAL A 293 4.28 4.03 15.34
CA VAL A 293 3.39 5.19 15.55
C VAL A 293 4.10 6.51 15.70
N ARG A 294 5.45 6.51 15.67
CA ARG A 294 6.26 7.72 15.78
C ARG A 294 5.83 8.80 14.79
N ASP A 295 5.69 8.43 13.52
CA ASP A 295 5.36 9.38 12.45
C ASP A 295 3.92 9.88 12.59
N THR A 296 3.01 9.01 13.03
CA THR A 296 1.63 9.37 13.34
C THR A 296 1.54 10.30 14.55
N ALA A 297 2.40 10.12 15.55
CA ALA A 297 2.48 10.99 16.71
C ALA A 297 3.03 12.38 16.33
N VAL A 298 4.05 12.44 15.45
CA VAL A 298 4.55 13.69 14.87
C VAL A 298 3.45 14.39 14.07
N PHE A 299 2.71 13.64 13.26
CA PHE A 299 1.57 14.17 12.50
C PHE A 299 0.48 14.74 13.40
N LEU A 300 0.06 14.00 14.44
CA LEU A 300 -0.96 14.46 15.38
C LEU A 300 -0.47 15.68 16.17
N GLN A 301 0.81 15.71 16.55
CA GLN A 301 1.43 16.88 17.19
C GLN A 301 1.37 18.09 16.26
N ALA A 302 1.76 17.94 14.99
CA ALA A 302 1.70 19.01 14.01
C ALA A 302 0.27 19.54 13.83
N ARG A 303 -0.73 18.66 13.77
CA ARG A 303 -2.15 19.06 13.73
C ARG A 303 -2.52 19.94 14.92
N THR A 304 -2.18 19.53 16.14
CA THR A 304 -2.47 20.36 17.33
C THR A 304 -1.77 21.71 17.33
N LEU A 305 -0.60 21.82 16.69
CA LEU A 305 0.10 23.09 16.54
C LEU A 305 -0.59 24.00 15.51
N VAL A 306 -1.11 23.43 14.41
CA VAL A 306 -1.91 24.20 13.44
C VAL A 306 -3.15 24.78 14.10
N GLU A 307 -3.87 23.99 14.89
CA GLU A 307 -5.09 24.46 15.60
C GLU A 307 -4.78 25.57 16.63
N ASP A 308 -3.58 25.57 17.21
CA ASP A 308 -3.13 26.63 18.14
C ASP A 308 -2.47 27.83 17.43
N GLY A 309 -2.44 27.85 16.09
CA GLY A 309 -1.84 28.93 15.30
C GLY A 309 -0.30 28.93 15.26
N LEU A 310 0.34 27.85 15.72
CA LEU A 310 1.80 27.68 15.74
C LEU A 310 2.33 27.13 14.41
N TYR A 311 2.09 27.89 13.33
CA TYR A 311 2.25 27.43 11.95
C TYR A 311 3.68 27.09 11.52
N GLU A 312 4.69 27.83 11.99
CA GLU A 312 6.09 27.56 11.60
C GLU A 312 6.59 26.23 12.17
N GLU A 313 6.32 25.97 13.45
CA GLU A 313 6.68 24.71 14.10
C GLU A 313 5.91 23.53 13.48
N ALA A 314 4.60 23.68 13.26
CA ALA A 314 3.78 22.69 12.58
C ALA A 314 4.32 22.36 11.18
N GLY A 315 4.66 23.39 10.40
CA GLY A 315 5.23 23.25 9.07
C GLY A 315 6.53 22.45 9.08
N GLY A 316 7.44 22.74 10.01
CA GLY A 316 8.70 22.00 10.16
C GLY A 316 8.50 20.50 10.44
N LEU A 317 7.52 20.16 11.29
CA LEU A 317 7.17 18.75 11.56
C LEU A 317 6.57 18.07 10.32
N LEU A 318 5.62 18.70 9.63
CA LEU A 318 4.99 18.14 8.44
C LEU A 318 5.98 17.94 7.28
N GLU A 319 6.91 18.88 7.07
CA GLU A 319 7.97 18.74 6.06
C GLU A 319 8.97 17.64 6.42
N SER A 320 9.23 17.40 7.71
CA SER A 320 10.05 16.26 8.12
C SER A 320 9.43 14.92 7.72
N LEU A 321 8.10 14.78 7.87
CA LEU A 321 7.37 13.58 7.47
C LEU A 321 7.42 13.31 5.96
N LEU A 322 7.42 14.38 5.14
CA LEU A 322 7.51 14.25 3.68
C LEU A 322 8.91 13.88 3.19
N ARG A 323 9.97 14.37 3.86
CA ARG A 323 11.36 14.08 3.49
C ARG A 323 11.72 12.61 3.59
N ASP A 324 11.05 11.88 4.49
CA ASP A 324 11.28 10.44 4.66
C ASP A 324 10.63 9.58 3.56
N GLY A 325 9.94 10.19 2.59
CA GLY A 325 9.49 9.55 1.36
C GLY A 325 8.35 8.53 1.54
N TYR A 326 7.68 8.54 2.69
CA TYR A 326 6.64 7.55 3.01
C TYR A 326 5.29 7.86 2.36
N GLU A 327 4.65 6.83 1.82
CA GLU A 327 3.20 6.83 1.57
C GLU A 327 2.50 6.51 2.90
N VAL A 328 2.23 7.55 3.69
CA VAL A 328 1.39 7.43 4.88
C VAL A 328 -0.09 7.59 4.51
N PRO A 329 -1.01 6.91 5.20
CA PRO A 329 -2.46 7.05 4.94
C PRO A 329 -2.97 8.49 4.98
N TRP A 330 -2.31 9.36 5.75
CA TRP A 330 -2.68 10.76 5.95
C TRP A 330 -1.89 11.73 5.05
N GLU A 331 -1.26 11.25 3.97
CA GLU A 331 -0.50 12.11 3.04
C GLU A 331 -1.34 13.29 2.49
N PRO A 332 -2.60 13.12 2.03
CA PRO A 332 -3.43 14.24 1.59
C PRO A 332 -3.58 15.31 2.69
N GLU A 333 -3.78 14.85 3.92
CA GLU A 333 -3.98 15.72 5.07
C GLU A 333 -2.68 16.45 5.45
N ILE A 334 -1.50 15.83 5.30
CA ILE A 334 -0.22 16.53 5.50
C ILE A 334 -0.11 17.75 4.58
N PHE A 335 -0.41 17.58 3.29
CA PHE A 335 -0.36 18.69 2.34
C PHE A 335 -1.45 19.73 2.58
N GLU A 336 -2.65 19.31 3.01
CA GLU A 336 -3.71 20.22 3.45
C GLU A 336 -3.21 21.12 4.60
N GLN A 337 -2.64 20.51 5.64
CA GLN A 337 -2.12 21.18 6.82
C GLN A 337 -0.90 22.06 6.50
N LEU A 338 -0.02 21.64 5.59
CA LEU A 338 1.07 22.49 5.08
C LEU A 338 0.53 23.75 4.40
N GLY A 339 -0.52 23.62 3.58
CA GLY A 339 -1.18 24.78 2.99
C GLY A 339 -1.75 25.73 4.05
N ARG A 340 -2.38 25.19 5.12
CA ARG A 340 -2.81 26.00 6.28
C ARG A 340 -1.65 26.71 6.96
N CYS A 341 -0.52 26.01 7.17
CA CYS A 341 0.68 26.62 7.75
C CYS A 341 1.19 27.79 6.88
N ARG A 342 1.27 27.60 5.56
CA ARG A 342 1.69 28.66 4.62
C ARG A 342 0.73 29.85 4.64
N ALA A 343 -0.58 29.61 4.66
CA ALA A 343 -1.58 30.67 4.77
C ALA A 343 -1.44 31.45 6.09
N GLY A 344 -1.25 30.73 7.20
CA GLY A 344 -1.11 31.29 8.54
C GLY A 344 0.11 32.19 8.72
N VAL A 345 1.20 31.95 7.97
CA VAL A 345 2.39 32.83 7.92
C VAL A 345 2.35 33.87 6.79
N GLY A 346 1.17 34.11 6.19
CA GLY A 346 0.97 35.12 5.15
C GLY A 346 1.36 34.71 3.72
N LYS A 347 1.82 33.47 3.50
CA LYS A 347 2.26 32.95 2.19
C LYS A 347 1.10 32.33 1.39
N ARG A 348 0.07 33.13 1.09
CA ARG A 348 -1.19 32.65 0.45
C ARG A 348 -1.00 31.98 -0.91
N ARG A 349 -0.08 32.46 -1.74
CA ARG A 349 0.20 31.87 -3.06
C ARG A 349 0.77 30.46 -2.94
N GLU A 350 1.69 30.26 -1.99
CA GLU A 350 2.25 28.93 -1.69
C GLU A 350 1.16 28.00 -1.14
N ALA A 351 0.30 28.49 -0.25
CA ALA A 351 -0.84 27.72 0.28
C ALA A 351 -1.77 27.20 -0.84
N ARG A 352 -2.20 28.07 -1.76
CA ARG A 352 -3.02 27.67 -2.91
C ARG A 352 -2.30 26.64 -3.79
N SER A 353 -0.97 26.73 -3.94
CA SER A 353 -0.19 25.74 -4.69
C SER A 353 -0.24 24.35 -4.02
N PHE A 354 -0.12 24.29 -2.69
CA PHE A 354 -0.25 23.04 -1.95
C PHE A 354 -1.64 22.43 -2.09
N TRP A 355 -2.70 23.22 -1.93
CA TRP A 355 -4.06 22.72 -2.04
C TRP A 355 -4.42 22.26 -3.45
N LYS A 356 -3.98 22.96 -4.49
CA LYS A 356 -4.11 22.49 -5.88
C LYS A 356 -3.37 21.18 -6.11
N MET A 357 -2.16 21.04 -5.58
CA MET A 357 -1.42 19.78 -5.64
C MET A 357 -2.19 18.63 -5.00
N VAL A 358 -2.84 18.85 -3.85
CA VAL A 358 -3.71 17.84 -3.22
C VAL A 358 -4.90 17.51 -4.12
N ALA A 359 -5.60 18.53 -4.63
CA ALA A 359 -6.74 18.33 -5.52
C ALA A 359 -6.37 17.49 -6.74
N ASP A 360 -5.23 17.81 -7.37
CA ASP A 360 -4.71 17.12 -8.55
C ASP A 360 -4.24 15.69 -8.25
N ARG A 361 -3.70 15.46 -7.05
CA ARG A 361 -3.13 14.16 -6.67
C ARG A 361 -4.17 13.19 -6.12
N PHE A 362 -5.24 13.69 -5.51
CA PHE A 362 -6.30 12.89 -4.89
C PHE A 362 -7.70 13.22 -5.45
N PRO A 363 -7.90 13.23 -6.79
CA PRO A 363 -9.15 13.68 -7.41
C PRO A 363 -10.37 12.82 -7.05
N HIS A 364 -10.14 11.58 -6.64
CA HIS A 364 -11.21 10.60 -6.37
C HIS A 364 -11.64 10.56 -4.90
N ASP A 365 -10.88 11.20 -4.00
CA ASP A 365 -11.27 11.29 -2.60
C ASP A 365 -12.21 12.48 -2.43
N GLY A 366 -13.52 12.23 -2.60
CA GLY A 366 -14.55 13.26 -2.50
C GLY A 366 -14.52 14.03 -1.17
N ALA A 367 -14.07 13.40 -0.08
CA ALA A 367 -13.92 14.08 1.20
C ALA A 367 -12.72 15.04 1.18
N VAL A 368 -11.58 14.63 0.59
CA VAL A 368 -10.44 15.53 0.36
C VAL A 368 -10.82 16.67 -0.58
N GLN A 369 -11.48 16.37 -1.71
CA GLN A 369 -11.90 17.38 -2.68
C GLN A 369 -12.84 18.42 -2.05
N ALA A 370 -13.83 17.98 -1.28
CA ALA A 370 -14.73 18.90 -0.57
C ALA A 370 -13.96 19.81 0.40
N ARG A 371 -13.03 19.28 1.20
CA ARG A 371 -12.21 20.10 2.11
C ARG A 371 -11.32 21.10 1.36
N ILE A 372 -10.68 20.67 0.29
CA ILE A 372 -9.80 21.51 -0.53
C ILE A 372 -10.59 22.60 -1.25
N ALA A 373 -11.79 22.31 -1.75
CA ALA A 373 -12.67 23.31 -2.37
C ALA A 373 -12.96 24.46 -1.40
N VAL A 374 -13.36 24.16 -0.15
CA VAL A 374 -13.58 25.18 0.89
C VAL A 374 -12.33 26.04 1.12
N LEU A 375 -11.14 25.42 1.18
CA LEU A 375 -9.88 26.15 1.41
C LEU A 375 -9.50 27.05 0.22
N LEU A 376 -9.83 26.64 -1.01
CA LEU A 376 -9.59 27.43 -2.21
C LEU A 376 -10.60 28.58 -2.37
N GLU A 377 -11.86 28.38 -1.96
CA GLU A 377 -12.95 29.37 -2.04
C GLU A 377 -12.89 30.41 -0.92
N GLY A 378 -12.52 30.03 0.31
CA GLY A 378 -12.45 30.92 1.48
C GLY A 378 -11.32 31.97 1.45
N GLY A 379 -10.68 32.17 0.30
CA GLY A 379 -9.44 32.93 0.15
C GLY A 379 -9.56 34.36 -0.38
N GLU A 380 -10.76 34.93 -0.57
CA GLU A 380 -10.94 36.33 -0.99
C GLU A 380 -12.03 37.04 -0.19
N PRO A 381 -11.70 38.05 0.64
CA PRO A 381 -12.56 39.23 0.68
C PRO A 381 -12.49 39.86 -0.71
N ARG A 382 -13.64 40.06 -1.36
CA ARG A 382 -13.70 41.00 -2.49
C ARG A 382 -13.18 42.34 -1.95
N GLU A 383 -12.02 42.78 -2.41
CA GLU A 383 -11.65 44.18 -2.21
C GLU A 383 -12.74 45.03 -2.90
N PRO A 384 -13.28 46.04 -2.20
CA PRO A 384 -14.33 46.91 -2.74
C PRO A 384 -13.87 47.69 -3.97
#